data_AF-K4QU91-F1
#
_entry.id   AF-K4QU91-F1
#
_cell.length_a   1.000
_cell.length_b   1.000
_cell.length_c   1.000
_cell.angle_alpha   90.00
_cell.angle_beta   90.00
_cell.angle_gamma   90.00
#
_symmetry.space_group_name_H-M   'P 1'
#
loop_
_entity.id
_entity.type
_entity.pdbx_description
1 polymer ?
#
loop_
_entity_poly.entity_id
_entity_poly.type
_entity_poly.pdbx_seq_one_letter_code
_entity_poly.pdbx_strand_id
1 'polypeptide(L)'
;MESSLKFVTADDWWVQDPESKFDNQRHGESGADFPLTESGDRGSEHLINYPTQYAKALVINFNRSPATPGRGAGIFLHVNGNGATAGCVSVPRATVDQIMNWITPSAHPRIAIA
;
A
#
# COMPACT_ATOMS: atom_id res chain seq x y z
N MET A 1 11.49 2.25 7.26
CA MET A 1 10.83 1.27 6.39
C MET A 1 11.01 -0.09 7.03
N GLU A 2 9.93 -0.85 7.20
CA GLU A 2 10.03 -2.27 7.57
C GLU A 2 10.84 -2.96 6.46
N SER A 3 11.96 -3.60 6.81
CA SER A 3 13.00 -4.01 5.86
C SER A 3 12.86 -5.44 5.34
N SER A 4 11.74 -6.10 5.60
CA SER A 4 11.47 -7.45 5.07
C SER A 4 10.53 -7.36 3.87
N LEU A 5 10.96 -7.96 2.76
CA LEU A 5 10.08 -8.25 1.63
C LEU A 5 8.97 -9.18 2.14
N LYS A 6 7.72 -8.73 1.99
CA LYS A 6 6.53 -9.54 2.31
C LYS A 6 5.80 -9.83 1.00
N PHE A 7 5.55 -11.11 0.72
CA PHE A 7 4.69 -11.49 -0.40
C PHE A 7 3.24 -11.12 -0.09
N VAL A 8 2.49 -10.78 -1.13
CA VAL A 8 1.04 -10.62 -1.05
C VAL A 8 0.39 -11.99 -1.21
N THR A 9 -0.58 -12.27 -0.37
CA THR A 9 -1.38 -13.49 -0.33
C THR A 9 -2.87 -13.13 -0.37
N ALA A 10 -3.72 -14.14 -0.50
CA ALA A 10 -5.17 -13.95 -0.49
C ALA A 10 -5.74 -13.50 0.87
N ASP A 11 -4.92 -13.46 1.93
CA ASP A 11 -5.33 -12.96 3.25
C ASP A 11 -5.00 -11.46 3.41
N ASP A 12 -4.26 -10.86 2.46
CA ASP A 12 -3.68 -9.54 2.67
C ASP A 12 -4.56 -8.39 2.18
N TRP A 13 -5.01 -7.60 3.15
CA TRP A 13 -5.76 -6.38 2.93
C TRP A 13 -4.94 -5.16 3.33
N TRP A 14 -5.03 -4.09 2.54
CA TRP A 14 -4.66 -2.77 3.00
C TRP A 14 -5.90 -2.06 3.54
N VAL A 15 -5.94 -1.87 4.85
CA VAL A 15 -7.11 -1.35 5.53
C VAL A 15 -7.23 0.14 5.24
N GLN A 16 -8.40 0.53 4.74
CA GLN A 16 -8.75 1.93 4.46
C GLN A 16 -10.06 2.33 5.15
N ASP A 17 -10.59 1.46 6.02
CA ASP A 17 -11.74 1.77 6.88
C ASP A 17 -11.31 2.77 7.98
N PRO A 18 -11.80 4.02 7.98
CA PRO A 18 -11.44 5.02 8.99
C PRO A 18 -11.92 4.68 10.40
N GLU A 19 -12.83 3.71 10.55
CA GLU A 19 -13.31 3.23 11.85
C GLU A 19 -12.45 2.09 12.42
N SER A 20 -11.56 1.50 11.61
CA SER A 20 -10.73 0.37 12.00
C SER A 20 -9.52 0.80 12.83
N LYS A 21 -9.13 -0.04 13.81
CA LYS A 21 -7.85 0.10 14.52
C LYS A 21 -6.63 -0.07 13.62
N PHE A 22 -6.85 -0.66 12.45
CA PHE A 22 -5.83 -0.95 11.45
C PHE A 22 -5.81 0.05 10.31
N ASP A 23 -6.52 1.19 10.40
CA ASP A 23 -6.54 2.22 9.35
C ASP A 23 -5.13 2.54 8.83
N ASN A 24 -4.99 2.48 7.50
CA ASN A 24 -3.77 2.68 6.73
C ASN A 24 -2.61 1.71 7.09
N GLN A 25 -2.97 0.45 7.40
CA GLN A 25 -2.04 -0.64 7.66
C GLN A 25 -2.41 -1.90 6.87
N ARG A 26 -1.43 -2.78 6.67
CA ARG A 26 -1.69 -4.13 6.15
C ARG A 26 -2.19 -5.02 7.28
N HIS A 27 -3.27 -5.75 7.04
CA HIS A 27 -3.85 -6.69 8.00
C HIS A 27 -4.39 -7.94 7.29
N GLY A 28 -4.42 -9.06 8.02
CA GLY A 28 -5.04 -10.32 7.56
C GLY A 28 -6.56 -10.31 7.70
N GLU A 29 -7.26 -11.32 7.21
CA GLU A 29 -8.71 -11.49 7.46
C GLU A 29 -8.98 -11.91 8.90
N SER A 30 -8.09 -12.74 9.48
CA SER A 30 -8.21 -13.19 10.86
C SER A 30 -8.09 -12.03 11.85
N GLY A 31 -9.16 -11.78 12.60
CA GLY A 31 -9.21 -10.69 13.58
C GLY A 31 -9.48 -9.30 12.98
N ALA A 32 -9.91 -9.23 11.71
CA ALA A 32 -10.34 -7.99 11.08
C ALA A 32 -11.50 -7.34 11.86
N ASP A 33 -11.39 -6.03 12.12
CA ASP A 33 -12.47 -5.18 12.64
C ASP A 33 -13.09 -4.28 11.56
N PHE A 34 -12.79 -4.58 10.28
CA PHE A 34 -13.24 -3.87 9.09
C PHE A 34 -13.95 -4.82 8.11
N PRO A 35 -14.79 -4.29 7.20
CA PRO A 35 -15.41 -5.08 6.14
C PRO A 35 -14.40 -5.64 5.13
N LEU A 36 -14.46 -6.94 4.84
CA LEU A 36 -13.69 -7.58 3.76
C LEU A 36 -14.36 -7.32 2.39
N THR A 37 -14.39 -6.06 1.98
CA THR A 37 -14.92 -5.60 0.70
C THR A 37 -14.09 -4.44 0.19
N GLU A 38 -13.93 -4.36 -1.14
CA GLU A 38 -13.24 -3.23 -1.79
C GLU A 38 -14.18 -2.05 -2.09
N SER A 39 -15.47 -2.19 -1.80
CA SER A 39 -16.50 -1.21 -2.18
C SER A 39 -17.10 -0.49 -0.97
N GLY A 40 -17.50 0.77 -1.20
CA GLY A 40 -18.15 1.64 -0.21
C GLY A 40 -17.16 2.45 0.63
N ASP A 41 -17.70 3.32 1.48
CA ASP A 41 -16.91 4.28 2.27
C ASP A 41 -16.00 3.63 3.32
N ARG A 42 -16.26 2.36 3.64
CA ARG A 42 -15.48 1.53 4.57
C ARG A 42 -14.73 0.39 3.86
N GLY A 43 -14.68 0.45 2.53
CA GLY A 43 -13.96 -0.52 1.72
C GLY A 43 -12.46 -0.47 2.01
N SER A 44 -11.81 -1.61 1.92
CA SER A 44 -10.36 -1.77 2.05
C SER A 44 -9.82 -2.45 0.80
N GLU A 45 -8.55 -2.23 0.46
CA GLU A 45 -7.98 -2.76 -0.76
C GLU A 45 -7.50 -4.20 -0.57
N HIS A 46 -8.04 -5.13 -1.37
CA HIS A 46 -7.61 -6.53 -1.33
C HIS A 46 -6.39 -6.71 -2.22
N LEU A 47 -5.20 -6.77 -1.62
CA LEU A 47 -3.94 -6.62 -2.36
C LEU A 47 -3.75 -7.70 -3.43
N ILE A 48 -4.25 -8.92 -3.21
CA ILE A 48 -4.11 -10.01 -4.20
C ILE A 48 -4.86 -9.74 -5.51
N ASN A 49 -5.86 -8.85 -5.50
CA ASN A 49 -6.66 -8.51 -6.67
C ASN A 49 -5.91 -7.62 -7.67
N TYR A 50 -4.73 -7.10 -7.32
CA TYR A 50 -3.90 -6.24 -8.17
C TYR A 50 -2.52 -6.86 -8.46
N PRO A 51 -2.47 -8.06 -9.07
CA PRO A 51 -1.22 -8.82 -9.20
C PRO A 51 -0.19 -8.14 -10.10
N THR A 52 -0.59 -7.28 -11.04
CA THR A 52 0.34 -6.52 -11.88
C THR A 52 0.99 -5.39 -11.08
N GLN A 53 0.18 -4.54 -10.46
CA GLN A 53 0.64 -3.40 -9.67
C GLN A 53 1.51 -3.89 -8.51
N TYR A 54 1.01 -4.86 -7.73
CA TYR A 54 1.67 -5.37 -6.53
C TYR A 54 2.59 -6.56 -6.77
N ALA A 55 2.95 -6.84 -8.03
CA ALA A 55 4.09 -7.70 -8.34
C ALA A 55 5.36 -7.20 -7.64
N LYS A 56 5.53 -5.88 -7.53
CA LYS A 56 6.54 -5.17 -6.73
C LYS A 56 5.99 -3.82 -6.30
N ALA A 57 5.96 -3.59 -4.99
CA ALA A 57 5.50 -2.32 -4.44
C ALA A 57 6.27 -1.91 -3.19
N LEU A 58 6.29 -0.61 -2.94
CA LEU A 58 6.78 0.00 -1.71
C LEU A 58 5.67 0.84 -1.11
N VAL A 59 5.46 0.68 0.19
CA VAL A 59 4.57 1.56 0.94
C VAL A 59 5.17 2.95 1.02
N ILE A 60 4.41 3.97 0.61
CA ILE A 60 4.73 5.37 0.91
C ILE A 60 4.08 5.70 2.25
N ASN A 61 4.86 6.19 3.20
CA ASN A 61 4.39 6.50 4.57
C ASN A 61 3.55 7.79 4.63
N PHE A 62 2.62 7.96 3.71
CA PHE A 62 1.66 9.04 3.69
C PHE A 62 0.51 8.72 4.68
N ASN A 63 0.30 9.60 5.67
CA ASN A 63 -0.79 9.50 6.66
C ASN A 63 -0.82 8.17 7.46
N ARG A 64 0.31 7.61 7.88
CA ARG A 64 0.36 6.26 8.53
C ARG A 64 0.60 6.21 10.03
N SER A 65 1.17 7.25 10.65
CA SER A 65 1.64 7.15 12.04
C SER A 65 1.49 8.47 12.81
N PRO A 66 0.38 8.65 13.55
CA PRO A 66 -0.88 7.91 13.40
C PRO A 66 -1.57 8.25 12.07
N ALA A 67 -2.45 7.37 11.59
CA ALA A 67 -3.36 7.72 10.52
C ALA A 67 -4.39 8.74 11.00
N THR A 68 -4.66 9.75 10.18
CA THR A 68 -5.78 10.68 10.38
C THR A 68 -6.90 10.30 9.41
N PRO A 69 -8.07 9.88 9.90
CA PRO A 69 -9.22 9.55 9.06
C PRO A 69 -9.55 10.65 8.05
N GLY A 70 -9.95 10.26 6.84
CA GLY A 70 -10.32 11.19 5.77
C GLY A 70 -9.15 11.92 5.09
N ARG A 71 -7.90 11.65 5.47
CA ARG A 71 -6.70 12.24 4.80
C ARG A 71 -6.06 11.33 3.75
N GLY A 72 -6.73 10.24 3.38
CA GLY A 72 -6.26 9.24 2.42
C GLY A 72 -5.43 8.12 3.06
N ALA A 73 -5.40 6.97 2.39
CA ALA A 73 -4.71 5.76 2.81
C ALA A 73 -4.27 4.97 1.56
N GLY A 74 -3.39 3.97 1.73
CA GLY A 74 -3.05 3.05 0.63
C GLY A 74 -2.23 3.69 -0.48
N ILE A 75 -1.26 4.55 -0.13
CA ILE A 75 -0.38 5.17 -1.12
C ILE A 75 0.88 4.32 -1.29
N PHE A 76 1.07 3.81 -2.51
CA PHE A 76 2.20 2.96 -2.87
C PHE A 76 3.00 3.55 -4.03
N LEU A 77 4.28 3.19 -4.10
CA LEU A 77 5.03 3.17 -5.35
C LEU A 77 4.94 1.74 -5.91
N HIS A 78 4.42 1.58 -7.12
CA HIS A 78 4.19 0.24 -7.69
C HIS A 78 4.40 0.19 -9.20
N VAL A 79 4.40 -1.03 -9.76
CA VAL A 79 4.55 -1.27 -11.20
C VAL A 79 3.34 -0.72 -11.97
N ASN A 80 3.56 -0.15 -13.16
CA ASN A 80 2.48 0.28 -14.06
C ASN A 80 1.32 -0.72 -14.13
N GLY A 81 0.12 -0.23 -13.82
CA GLY A 81 -1.15 -0.89 -14.11
C GLY A 81 -1.80 -0.32 -15.37
N ASN A 82 -3.08 -0.63 -15.57
CA ASN A 82 -3.88 0.00 -16.63
C ASN A 82 -4.55 1.29 -16.11
N GLY A 83 -4.52 2.35 -16.91
CA GLY A 83 -5.18 3.62 -16.59
C GLY A 83 -4.48 4.48 -15.54
N ALA A 84 -5.16 5.53 -15.09
CA ALA A 84 -4.69 6.41 -14.03
C ALA A 84 -4.84 5.75 -12.66
N THR A 85 -3.94 6.08 -11.71
CA THR A 85 -4.04 5.61 -10.33
C THR A 85 -5.04 6.44 -9.52
N ALA A 86 -5.51 5.89 -8.41
CA ALA A 86 -6.31 6.61 -7.41
C ALA A 86 -5.46 7.40 -6.39
N GLY A 87 -4.19 7.68 -6.72
CA GLY A 87 -3.25 8.43 -5.85
C GLY A 87 -1.87 7.78 -5.71
N CYS A 88 -1.71 6.50 -6.06
CA CYS A 88 -0.41 5.84 -6.08
C CYS A 88 0.55 6.44 -7.11
N VAL A 89 1.85 6.24 -6.88
CA VAL A 89 2.89 6.53 -7.87
C VAL A 89 3.15 5.27 -8.69
N SER A 90 2.85 5.32 -9.98
CA SER A 90 3.05 4.20 -10.89
C SER A 90 4.23 4.44 -11.82
N VAL A 91 5.15 3.48 -11.89
CA VAL A 91 6.34 3.56 -12.75
C VAL A 91 6.60 2.24 -13.48
N PRO A 92 7.39 2.23 -14.57
CA PRO A 92 7.78 0.99 -15.23
C PRO A 92 8.44 0.00 -14.27
N ARG A 93 8.24 -1.30 -14.49
CA ARG A 93 8.81 -2.36 -13.63
C ARG A 93 10.33 -2.23 -13.45
N ALA A 94 11.05 -1.91 -14.52
CA ALA A 94 12.49 -1.69 -14.46
C ALA A 94 12.89 -0.55 -13.51
N THR A 95 12.08 0.50 -13.40
CA THR A 95 12.29 1.60 -12.46
C THR A 95 12.04 1.16 -11.01
N VAL A 96 10.97 0.39 -10.76
CA VAL A 96 10.75 -0.21 -9.43
C VAL A 96 11.92 -1.08 -9.02
N ASP A 97 12.45 -1.89 -9.95
CA ASP A 97 13.60 -2.77 -9.71
C ASP A 97 14.86 -1.97 -9.33
N GLN A 98 15.14 -0.90 -10.05
CA GLN A 98 16.25 0.01 -9.74
C GLN A 98 16.10 0.62 -8.35
N ILE A 99 14.90 1.09 -8.00
CA ILE A 99 14.62 1.70 -6.71
C ILE A 99 14.78 0.66 -5.58
N MET A 100 14.20 -0.54 -5.73
CA MET A 100 14.31 -1.61 -4.73
C MET A 100 15.76 -2.06 -4.52
N ASN A 101 16.57 -2.09 -5.57
CA ASN A 101 18.01 -2.40 -5.47
C ASN A 101 18.83 -1.29 -4.82
N TRP A 102 18.38 -0.04 -4.95
CA TRP A 102 19.05 1.13 -4.37
C TRP A 102 18.69 1.35 -2.90
N ILE A 103 17.46 1.02 -2.48
CA ILE A 103 16.98 1.30 -1.13
C ILE A 103 17.76 0.51 -0.08
N THR A 104 18.32 1.25 0.86
CA THR A 104 18.82 0.72 2.13
C THR A 104 17.99 1.35 3.25
N PRO A 105 17.16 0.58 3.99
CA PRO A 105 16.24 1.15 5.00
C PRO A 105 16.91 1.99 6.09
N SER A 106 18.14 1.65 6.49
CA SER A 106 18.94 2.42 7.46
C SER A 106 19.48 3.74 6.90
N ALA A 107 19.48 3.93 5.58
CA ALA A 107 19.83 5.20 4.94
C ALA A 107 18.66 6.20 4.90
N HIS A 108 17.51 5.85 5.48
CA HIS A 108 16.31 6.69 5.57
C HIS A 108 15.86 7.30 4.22
N PRO A 109 15.63 6.49 3.17
CA PRO A 109 15.17 7.02 1.89
C PRO A 109 13.81 7.73 2.03
N ARG A 110 13.63 8.81 1.26
CA ARG A 110 12.42 9.65 1.28
C ARG A 110 11.86 9.79 -0.13
N ILE A 111 10.54 9.87 -0.20
CA ILE A 111 9.79 10.23 -1.41
C ILE A 111 9.12 11.57 -1.13
N ALA A 112 9.29 12.52 -2.03
CA ALA A 112 8.60 13.81 -2.02
C ALA A 112 7.67 13.87 -3.24
N ILE A 113 6.44 14.31 -3.02
CA ILE A 113 5.38 14.43 -4.04
C ILE A 113 4.93 15.89 -4.00
N ALA A 114 4.83 16.53 -5.16
CA ALA A 114 4.52 17.95 -5.32
C ALA A 114 3.28 18.14 -6.20
#